data_AF-A0AAE3HA45-F1
#
_entry.id   AF-A0AAE3HA45-F1
#
_cell.length_a   1.000
_cell.length_b   1.000
_cell.length_c   1.000
_cell.angle_alpha   90.00
_cell.angle_beta   90.00
_cell.angle_gamma   90.00
#
_symmetry.space_group_name_H-M   'P 1'
#
loop_
_entity.id
_entity.type
_entity.pdbx_description
1 polymer ?
#
loop_
_entity_poly.entity_id
_entity_poly.type
_entity_poly.pdbx_seq_one_letter_code
_entity_poly.pdbx_strand_id
1 'polypeptide(L)'
;MAERTRPYGKIRSIARKETRELMREKTFILSVLIQLFIASFSTFLVIGLTSFYDPTIMGDIEMQGISIAVVGTGDNELYRLLRESKLNTRLYSDLTPAYGDFYEHKVDAIVIAPPGPPEGEEILNVDIYLPKSEIKATLISLQMKEPLEEFEQHVRDIRTQRLPGYSPIEVNINKRGIKTSSTYFEFIYVALLPLLVFTPAFISGGLVIDFITEEFERKTMELLLATPASMMDIVSGKVLVAVAIVPLQAFAWMMLMGANMIVIRNFFSILMVVTLIGAILVLISSMISISFRDRGVSQLLYSMILIFLFMASYLFTNSPLNLVTRLSIGSIGTAESTLWMGIYTLVALALGILTAATVKRKYDNN
;
A
#
# COMPACT_ATOMS: atom_id res chain seq x y z
N MET A 1 -17.21 -34.32 45.23
CA MET A 1 -16.46 -34.95 44.12
C MET A 1 -16.01 -33.83 43.20
N ALA A 2 -14.80 -33.29 43.41
CA ALA A 2 -14.29 -32.15 42.65
C ALA A 2 -13.77 -32.64 41.29
N GLU A 3 -14.44 -32.27 40.20
CA GLU A 3 -13.93 -32.50 38.85
C GLU A 3 -12.56 -31.82 38.73
N ARG A 4 -11.52 -32.64 38.55
CA ARG A 4 -10.21 -32.17 38.07
C ARG A 4 -10.38 -31.65 36.65
N THR A 5 -10.84 -30.41 36.50
CA THR A 5 -10.81 -29.71 35.22
C THR A 5 -9.35 -29.61 34.79
N ARG A 6 -9.00 -30.28 33.68
CA ARG A 6 -7.67 -30.25 33.06
C ARG A 6 -7.21 -28.78 32.90
N PRO A 7 -5.90 -28.47 33.01
CA PRO A 7 -5.38 -27.09 32.97
C PRO A 7 -5.90 -26.29 31.76
N TYR A 8 -6.04 -26.93 30.59
CA TYR A 8 -6.63 -26.33 29.39
C TYR A 8 -8.07 -25.83 29.54
N GLY A 9 -8.88 -26.43 30.42
CA GLY A 9 -10.26 -26.00 30.68
C GLY A 9 -10.32 -24.64 31.37
N LYS A 10 -9.36 -24.35 32.25
CA LYS A 10 -9.28 -23.08 32.99
C LYS A 10 -8.88 -21.92 32.07
N ILE A 11 -7.80 -22.11 31.30
CA ILE A 11 -7.33 -21.15 30.30
C ILE A 11 -8.45 -20.81 29.32
N ARG A 12 -9.15 -21.82 28.80
CA ARG A 12 -10.27 -21.61 27.88
C ARG A 12 -11.44 -20.84 28.51
N SER A 13 -11.75 -21.09 29.78
CA SER A 13 -12.81 -20.36 30.48
C SER A 13 -12.48 -18.87 30.61
N ILE A 14 -11.24 -18.56 30.99
CA ILE A 14 -10.74 -17.18 31.10
C ILE A 14 -10.75 -16.52 29.72
N ALA A 15 -10.22 -17.20 28.70
CA ALA A 15 -10.21 -16.68 27.33
C ALA A 15 -11.63 -16.39 26.81
N ARG A 16 -12.61 -17.27 27.10
CA ARG A 16 -14.00 -17.08 26.70
C ARG A 16 -14.66 -15.89 27.40
N LYS A 17 -14.34 -15.68 28.69
CA LYS A 17 -14.80 -14.49 29.44
C LYS A 17 -14.25 -13.22 28.79
N GLU A 18 -12.94 -13.16 28.59
CA GLU A 18 -12.26 -11.97 28.03
C GLU A 18 -12.77 -11.63 26.63
N THR A 19 -12.93 -12.64 25.77
CA THR A 19 -13.47 -12.45 24.41
C THR A 19 -14.87 -11.82 24.44
N ARG A 20 -15.71 -12.25 25.39
CA ARG A 20 -17.07 -11.72 25.53
C ARG A 20 -17.09 -10.28 26.05
N GLU A 21 -16.15 -9.93 26.92
CA GLU A 21 -16.00 -8.56 27.43
C GLU A 21 -15.49 -7.64 26.32
N LEU A 22 -14.47 -8.08 25.56
CA LEU A 22 -13.93 -7.35 24.43
C LEU A 22 -14.98 -7.09 23.34
N MET A 23 -15.80 -8.08 22.99
CA MET A 23 -16.91 -7.92 22.03
C MET A 23 -18.01 -6.96 22.50
N ARG A 24 -18.02 -6.56 23.78
CA ARG A 24 -18.97 -5.55 24.31
C ARG A 24 -18.33 -4.17 24.42
N GLU A 25 -17.02 -4.07 24.25
CA GLU A 25 -16.31 -2.82 24.36
C GLU A 25 -16.52 -1.98 23.09
N LYS A 26 -17.27 -0.88 23.25
CA LYS A 26 -17.60 0.02 22.13
C LYS A 26 -16.36 0.60 21.47
N THR A 27 -15.34 0.94 22.27
CA THR A 27 -14.08 1.53 21.77
C THR A 27 -13.34 0.54 20.87
N PHE A 28 -13.28 -0.73 21.27
CA PHE A 28 -12.67 -1.78 20.45
C PHE A 28 -13.43 -1.97 19.14
N ILE A 29 -14.76 -2.12 19.20
CA ILE A 29 -15.60 -2.24 17.98
C ILE A 29 -15.43 -1.03 17.06
N LEU A 30 -15.44 0.18 17.61
CA LEU A 30 -15.27 1.42 16.86
C LEU A 30 -13.91 1.45 16.16
N SER A 31 -12.83 1.05 16.84
CA SER A 31 -11.49 0.97 16.27
C SER A 31 -11.44 0.01 15.07
N VAL A 32 -12.05 -1.18 15.21
CA VAL A 32 -12.15 -2.16 14.11
C VAL A 32 -12.97 -1.60 12.94
N LEU A 33 -14.06 -0.89 13.22
CA LEU A 33 -14.90 -0.29 12.18
C LEU A 33 -14.16 0.83 11.44
N ILE A 34 -13.41 1.67 12.15
CA ILE A 34 -12.58 2.71 11.55
C ILE A 34 -11.49 2.08 10.67
N GLN A 35 -10.86 0.99 11.10
CA GLN A 35 -9.88 0.26 10.27
C GLN A 35 -10.50 -0.32 9.00
N LEU A 36 -11.69 -0.92 9.11
CA LEU A 36 -12.45 -1.42 7.96
C LEU A 36 -12.77 -0.30 6.97
N PHE A 37 -13.13 0.87 7.48
CA PHE A 37 -13.39 2.05 6.68
C PHE A 37 -12.13 2.53 5.94
N ILE A 38 -11.01 2.67 6.65
CA ILE A 38 -9.72 3.07 6.06
C ILE A 38 -9.29 2.06 4.98
N ALA A 39 -9.40 0.77 5.24
CA ALA A 39 -9.04 -0.29 4.30
C ALA A 39 -9.91 -0.24 3.03
N SER A 40 -11.22 -0.08 3.17
CA SER A 40 -12.15 0.03 2.03
C SER A 40 -11.93 1.30 1.22
N PHE A 41 -11.60 2.41 1.91
CA PHE A 41 -11.45 3.72 1.28
C PHE A 41 -10.08 3.91 0.61
N SER A 42 -9.10 3.04 0.90
CA SER A 42 -7.76 3.17 0.32
C SER A 42 -7.75 3.03 -1.20
N THR A 43 -8.50 2.08 -1.77
CA THR A 43 -8.65 1.94 -3.22
C THR A 43 -9.25 3.20 -3.85
N PHE A 44 -10.24 3.79 -3.17
CA PHE A 44 -10.88 5.04 -3.62
C PHE A 44 -9.91 6.23 -3.56
N LEU A 45 -9.13 6.38 -2.49
CA LEU A 45 -8.14 7.44 -2.38
C LEU A 45 -7.09 7.35 -3.47
N VAL A 46 -6.58 6.15 -3.75
CA VAL A 46 -5.52 6.00 -4.76
C VAL A 46 -6.08 6.20 -6.17
N ILE A 47 -7.24 5.64 -6.52
CA ILE A 47 -7.88 5.91 -7.82
C ILE A 47 -8.22 7.39 -7.95
N GLY A 48 -8.76 8.01 -6.91
CA GLY A 48 -9.08 9.43 -6.87
C GLY A 48 -7.84 10.30 -7.09
N LEU A 49 -6.77 10.07 -6.31
CA LEU A 49 -5.50 10.80 -6.44
C LEU A 49 -4.84 10.54 -7.79
N THR A 50 -4.73 9.29 -8.24
CA THR A 50 -4.15 8.97 -9.55
C THR A 50 -4.98 9.56 -10.69
N SER A 51 -6.30 9.65 -10.57
CA SER A 51 -7.16 10.35 -11.54
C SER A 51 -6.89 11.86 -11.59
N PHE A 52 -6.42 12.48 -10.50
CA PHE A 52 -5.98 13.88 -10.51
C PHE A 52 -4.57 14.05 -11.08
N TYR A 53 -3.67 13.07 -10.89
CA TYR A 53 -2.28 13.15 -11.32
C TYR A 53 -2.02 12.59 -12.72
N ASP A 54 -2.88 11.70 -13.21
CA ASP A 54 -2.79 11.08 -14.52
C ASP A 54 -4.08 11.34 -15.32
N PRO A 55 -4.17 12.48 -16.03
CA PRO A 55 -5.35 12.84 -16.81
C PRO A 55 -5.64 11.88 -17.96
N THR A 56 -4.74 10.92 -18.26
CA THR A 56 -4.99 9.86 -19.25
C THR A 56 -6.11 8.91 -18.84
N ILE A 57 -6.36 8.72 -17.54
CA ILE A 57 -7.43 7.85 -17.01
C ILE A 57 -8.81 8.53 -17.12
N MET A 58 -8.86 9.87 -17.04
CA MET A 58 -10.06 10.66 -17.35
C MET A 58 -10.26 10.91 -18.85
N GLY A 59 -9.33 10.42 -19.67
CA GLY A 59 -9.25 10.73 -21.09
C GLY A 59 -10.59 10.57 -21.80
N ASP A 60 -11.34 9.49 -21.59
CA ASP A 60 -12.54 9.21 -22.38
C ASP A 60 -13.75 10.15 -22.11
N ILE A 61 -13.78 10.90 -21.00
CA ILE A 61 -14.99 11.64 -20.57
C ILE A 61 -14.95 13.13 -20.97
N GLU A 62 -13.77 13.73 -21.17
CA GLU A 62 -13.60 15.11 -21.67
C GLU A 62 -12.94 15.20 -23.06
N MET A 63 -12.72 14.04 -23.71
CA MET A 63 -11.96 13.89 -24.97
C MET A 63 -12.52 14.67 -26.18
N GLN A 64 -13.75 15.19 -26.12
CA GLN A 64 -14.42 15.85 -27.26
C GLN A 64 -14.30 17.38 -27.27
N GLY A 65 -13.64 17.99 -26.28
CA GLY A 65 -13.64 19.44 -26.08
C GLY A 65 -12.43 20.23 -26.59
N ILE A 66 -11.30 19.58 -26.88
CA ILE A 66 -10.04 20.28 -27.17
C ILE A 66 -9.98 20.69 -28.63
N SER A 67 -9.92 22.01 -28.89
CA SER A 67 -9.79 22.57 -30.23
C SER A 67 -8.38 23.09 -30.47
N ILE A 68 -7.73 22.70 -31.56
CA ILE A 68 -6.35 23.06 -31.88
C ILE A 68 -6.33 23.89 -33.16
N ALA A 69 -5.77 25.10 -33.08
CA ALA A 69 -5.47 25.90 -34.27
C ALA A 69 -4.17 25.41 -34.91
N VAL A 70 -4.22 25.07 -36.20
CA VAL A 70 -3.05 24.70 -36.98
C VAL A 70 -2.75 25.83 -37.95
N VAL A 71 -1.59 26.47 -37.80
CA VAL A 71 -1.12 27.55 -38.67
C VAL A 71 -0.27 26.92 -39.77
N GLY A 72 -0.72 27.06 -41.03
CA GLY A 72 -0.02 26.49 -42.16
C GLY A 72 -0.91 26.31 -43.39
N THR A 73 -0.46 25.47 -44.31
CA THR A 73 -1.19 25.14 -45.55
C THR A 73 -2.01 23.87 -45.36
N GLY A 74 -3.15 23.77 -46.04
CA GLY A 74 -4.03 22.59 -45.97
C GLY A 74 -3.37 21.30 -46.49
N ASP A 75 -2.34 21.44 -47.32
CA ASP A 75 -1.58 20.32 -47.90
C ASP A 75 -0.43 19.85 -46.98
N ASN A 76 -0.28 20.44 -45.79
CA ASN A 76 0.79 20.06 -44.86
C ASN A 76 0.50 18.68 -44.24
N GLU A 77 1.50 17.80 -44.27
CA GLU A 77 1.41 16.43 -43.75
C GLU A 77 1.06 16.38 -42.26
N LEU A 78 1.63 17.27 -41.45
CA LEU A 78 1.32 17.35 -40.02
C LEU A 78 -0.15 17.73 -39.79
N TYR A 79 -0.71 18.62 -40.63
CA TYR A 79 -2.13 18.97 -40.53
C TYR A 79 -3.04 17.78 -40.86
N ARG A 80 -2.66 16.95 -41.85
CA ARG A 80 -3.39 15.73 -42.18
C ARG A 80 -3.41 14.75 -41.01
N LEU A 81 -2.24 14.44 -40.42
CA LEU A 81 -2.12 13.55 -39.28
C LEU A 81 -2.90 14.05 -38.05
N LEU A 82 -2.85 15.36 -37.79
CA LEU A 82 -3.63 15.97 -36.71
C LEU A 82 -5.14 15.90 -36.95
N ARG A 83 -5.60 15.97 -38.19
CA ARG A 83 -7.02 15.84 -38.55
C ARG A 83 -7.52 14.39 -38.50
N GLU A 84 -6.65 13.44 -38.84
CA GLU A 84 -6.95 12.00 -38.76
C GLU A 84 -6.94 11.49 -37.31
N SER A 85 -6.15 12.13 -36.46
CA SER A 85 -6.25 11.97 -35.01
C SER A 85 -7.60 12.48 -34.50
N LYS A 86 -8.07 11.99 -33.36
CA LYS A 86 -9.37 12.38 -32.74
C LYS A 86 -9.41 13.85 -32.23
N LEU A 87 -8.54 14.72 -32.72
CA LEU A 87 -8.40 16.12 -32.34
C LEU A 87 -9.30 17.03 -33.19
N ASN A 88 -9.98 18.00 -32.57
CA ASN A 88 -10.72 19.01 -33.31
C ASN A 88 -9.73 20.07 -33.83
N THR A 89 -9.36 20.00 -35.10
CA THR A 89 -8.40 20.94 -35.70
C THR A 89 -9.09 22.03 -36.51
N ARG A 90 -8.54 23.25 -36.47
CA ARG A 90 -8.94 24.39 -37.31
C ARG A 90 -7.73 24.95 -38.04
N LEU A 91 -7.81 25.04 -39.36
CA LEU A 91 -6.73 25.56 -40.17
C LEU A 91 -6.76 27.09 -40.22
N TYR A 92 -5.60 27.72 -40.01
CA TYR A 92 -5.38 29.15 -40.14
C TYR A 92 -4.23 29.41 -41.10
N SER A 93 -4.38 30.42 -41.96
CA SER A 93 -3.34 30.82 -42.92
C SER A 93 -2.21 31.62 -42.27
N ASP A 94 -2.45 32.23 -41.12
CA ASP A 94 -1.50 33.09 -40.41
C ASP A 94 -1.65 32.93 -38.89
N LEU A 95 -0.59 33.26 -38.15
CA LEU A 95 -0.54 33.20 -36.69
C LEU A 95 -1.45 34.25 -36.04
N THR A 96 -1.60 35.43 -36.66
CA THR A 96 -2.39 36.55 -36.10
C THR A 96 -3.85 36.17 -35.79
N PRO A 97 -4.64 35.60 -36.73
CA PRO A 97 -6.02 35.19 -36.45
C PRO A 97 -6.09 33.99 -35.48
N ALA A 98 -5.13 33.06 -35.56
CA ALA A 98 -5.05 31.93 -34.63
C ALA A 98 -4.80 32.39 -33.19
N TYR A 99 -3.94 33.39 -33.01
CA TYR A 99 -3.63 33.99 -31.71
C TYR A 99 -4.83 34.71 -31.10
N GLY A 100 -5.61 35.42 -31.92
CA GLY A 100 -6.87 36.03 -31.49
C GLY A 100 -7.87 35.00 -30.97
N ASP A 101 -8.10 33.93 -31.73
CA ASP A 101 -9.03 32.86 -31.31
C ASP A 101 -8.52 32.06 -30.10
N PHE A 102 -7.20 31.93 -29.93
CA PHE A 102 -6.59 31.33 -28.74
C PHE A 102 -6.81 32.19 -27.48
N TYR A 103 -6.64 33.51 -27.62
CA TYR A 103 -6.88 34.46 -26.53
C TYR A 103 -8.37 34.54 -26.15
N GLU A 104 -9.27 34.42 -27.12
CA GLU A 104 -10.73 34.38 -26.92
C GLU A 104 -11.25 33.00 -26.47
N HIS A 105 -10.36 32.04 -26.19
CA HIS A 105 -10.71 30.67 -25.77
C HIS A 105 -11.60 29.90 -26.76
N LYS A 106 -11.55 30.25 -28.05
CA LYS A 106 -12.18 29.48 -29.13
C LYS A 106 -11.36 28.29 -29.58
N VAL A 107 -10.04 28.35 -29.33
CA VAL A 107 -9.08 27.24 -29.49
C VAL A 107 -8.23 27.13 -28.23
N ASP A 108 -7.82 25.93 -27.87
CA ASP A 108 -7.08 25.60 -26.65
C ASP A 108 -5.55 25.54 -26.86
N ALA A 109 -5.07 25.42 -28.10
CA ALA A 109 -3.65 25.46 -28.45
C ALA A 109 -3.42 25.91 -29.90
N ILE A 110 -2.20 26.36 -30.19
CA ILE A 110 -1.76 26.70 -31.54
C ILE A 110 -0.56 25.81 -31.89
N VAL A 111 -0.60 25.21 -33.08
CA VAL A 111 0.50 24.43 -33.66
C VAL A 111 0.90 25.10 -34.96
N ILE A 112 2.15 25.53 -35.06
CA ILE A 112 2.71 26.04 -36.30
C ILE A 112 3.31 24.87 -37.07
N ALA A 113 2.70 24.57 -38.21
CA ALA A 113 3.18 23.52 -39.09
C ALA A 113 4.48 23.98 -39.79
N PRO A 114 5.47 23.08 -39.96
CA PRO A 114 6.74 23.45 -40.55
C PRO A 114 6.52 23.86 -42.03
N PRO A 115 7.16 24.94 -42.51
CA PRO A 115 6.93 25.46 -43.86
C PRO A 115 7.60 24.61 -44.96
N GLY A 116 8.61 23.83 -44.61
CA GLY A 116 9.36 22.99 -45.55
C GLY A 116 8.66 21.65 -45.84
N PRO A 117 8.83 21.09 -47.06
CA PRO A 117 8.29 19.78 -47.38
C PRO A 117 9.00 18.67 -46.57
N PRO A 118 8.35 17.52 -46.33
CA PRO A 118 8.99 16.34 -45.72
C PRO A 118 10.29 15.94 -46.43
N GLU A 119 10.32 16.09 -47.76
CA GLU A 119 11.50 15.85 -48.61
C GLU A 119 12.56 16.96 -48.57
N GLY A 120 12.42 18.01 -47.75
CA GLY A 120 13.46 19.03 -47.61
C GLY A 120 14.77 18.49 -47.01
N GLU A 121 15.84 19.27 -47.10
CA GLU A 121 17.08 19.04 -46.33
C GLU A 121 17.10 19.83 -45.01
N GLU A 122 16.18 20.79 -44.86
CA GLU A 122 16.09 21.66 -43.70
C GLU A 122 15.51 20.95 -42.47
N ILE A 123 15.82 21.49 -41.29
CA ILE A 123 15.23 21.05 -40.01
C ILE A 123 13.78 21.55 -39.98
N LEU A 124 12.84 20.61 -39.85
CA LEU A 124 11.42 20.93 -39.71
C LEU A 124 11.13 21.22 -38.24
N ASN A 125 11.07 22.49 -37.87
CA ASN A 125 10.69 22.92 -36.52
C ASN A 125 9.17 22.99 -36.41
N VAL A 126 8.62 22.39 -35.35
CA VAL A 126 7.20 22.48 -34.99
C VAL A 126 7.09 23.27 -33.71
N ASP A 127 6.48 24.45 -33.77
CA ASP A 127 6.26 25.29 -32.61
C ASP A 127 4.83 25.09 -32.07
N ILE A 128 4.72 24.84 -30.76
CA ILE A 128 3.44 24.59 -30.09
C ILE A 128 3.25 25.59 -28.97
N TYR A 129 2.17 26.38 -29.06
CA TYR A 129 1.76 27.30 -28.02
C TYR A 129 0.66 26.68 -27.18
N LEU A 130 0.96 26.49 -25.91
CA LEU A 130 0.08 25.88 -24.92
C LEU A 130 -0.46 26.94 -23.95
N PRO A 131 -1.62 26.69 -23.34
CA PRO A 131 -2.17 27.59 -22.33
C PRO A 131 -1.28 27.59 -21.08
N LYS A 132 -1.31 28.69 -20.32
CA LYS A 132 -0.56 28.79 -19.04
C LYS A 132 -1.05 27.80 -17.97
N SER A 133 -2.24 27.24 -18.13
CA SER A 133 -2.80 26.22 -17.22
C SER A 133 -2.05 24.89 -17.38
N GLU A 134 -1.38 24.44 -16.32
CA GLU A 134 -0.59 23.21 -16.31
C GLU A 134 -1.41 21.96 -16.72
N ILE A 135 -2.67 21.88 -16.27
CA ILE A 135 -3.54 20.72 -16.54
C ILE A 135 -3.90 20.66 -18.03
N LYS A 136 -4.40 21.77 -18.61
CA LYS A 136 -4.74 21.82 -20.04
C LYS A 136 -3.52 21.63 -20.93
N ALA A 137 -2.40 22.28 -20.60
CA ALA A 137 -1.15 22.14 -21.37
C ALA A 137 -0.66 20.69 -21.39
N THR A 138 -0.74 20.00 -20.25
CA THR A 138 -0.36 18.58 -20.14
C THR A 138 -1.27 17.69 -20.98
N LEU A 139 -2.59 17.89 -20.90
CA LEU A 139 -3.55 17.09 -21.65
C LEU A 139 -3.36 17.26 -23.17
N ILE A 140 -3.19 18.50 -23.64
CA ILE A 140 -2.92 18.79 -25.06
C ILE A 140 -1.60 18.18 -25.50
N SER A 141 -0.53 18.29 -24.70
CA SER A 141 0.77 17.70 -25.02
C SER A 141 0.70 16.18 -25.15
N LEU A 142 -0.07 15.51 -24.28
CA LEU A 142 -0.28 14.06 -24.34
C LEU A 142 -1.02 13.65 -25.61
N GLN A 143 -2.03 14.42 -26.04
CA GLN A 143 -2.77 14.12 -27.28
C GLN A 143 -1.97 14.42 -28.55
N MET A 144 -1.15 15.47 -28.52
CA MET A 144 -0.29 15.85 -29.64
C MET A 144 0.88 14.88 -29.85
N LYS A 145 1.25 14.11 -28.82
CA LYS A 145 2.40 13.23 -28.86
C LYS A 145 2.33 12.20 -30.00
N GLU A 146 1.24 11.46 -30.11
CA GLU A 146 1.10 10.40 -31.12
C GLU A 146 1.13 10.95 -32.56
N PRO A 147 0.37 12.00 -32.92
CA PRO A 147 0.50 12.65 -34.24
C PRO A 147 1.90 13.21 -34.54
N LEU A 148 2.60 13.74 -33.55
CA LEU A 148 3.96 14.27 -33.71
C LEU A 148 4.99 13.15 -33.91
N GLU A 149 4.86 12.03 -33.18
CA GLU A 149 5.68 10.84 -33.35
C GLU A 149 5.45 10.21 -34.74
N GLU A 150 4.20 10.15 -35.20
CA GLU A 150 3.87 9.70 -36.56
C GLU A 150 4.46 10.62 -37.64
N PHE A 151 4.37 11.94 -37.46
CA PHE A 151 4.96 12.91 -38.38
C PHE A 151 6.48 12.79 -38.43
N GLU A 152 7.14 12.69 -37.27
CA GLU A 152 8.59 12.50 -37.18
C GLU A 152 9.03 11.21 -37.88
N GLN A 153 8.34 10.11 -37.61
CA GLN A 153 8.61 8.82 -38.22
C GLN A 153 8.43 8.87 -39.74
N HIS A 154 7.36 9.50 -40.23
CA HIS A 154 7.10 9.67 -41.66
C HIS A 154 8.24 10.45 -42.36
N VAL A 155 8.66 11.58 -41.78
CA VAL A 155 9.79 12.38 -42.30
C VAL A 155 11.09 11.57 -42.27
N ARG A 156 11.32 10.81 -41.19
CA ARG A 156 12.50 9.96 -41.04
C ARG A 156 12.53 8.86 -42.09
N ASP A 157 11.41 8.22 -42.39
CA ASP A 157 11.31 7.14 -43.39
C ASP A 157 11.66 7.65 -44.79
N ILE A 158 11.15 8.83 -45.17
CA ILE A 158 11.47 9.48 -46.45
C ILE A 158 12.96 9.83 -46.53
N ARG A 159 13.51 10.45 -45.48
CA ARG A 159 14.91 10.93 -45.48
C ARG A 159 15.93 9.81 -45.35
N THR A 160 15.58 8.70 -44.71
CA THR A 160 16.48 7.53 -44.57
C THR A 160 16.80 6.90 -45.93
N GLN A 161 15.93 7.04 -46.93
CA GLN A 161 16.20 6.58 -48.31
C GLN A 161 17.42 7.26 -48.95
N ARG A 162 17.87 8.41 -48.42
CA ARG A 162 19.06 9.15 -48.89
C ARG A 162 20.38 8.56 -48.38
N LEU A 163 20.32 7.68 -47.38
CA LEU A 163 21.47 7.10 -46.71
C LEU A 163 21.54 5.60 -47.02
N PRO A 164 22.01 5.19 -48.21
CA PRO A 164 22.09 3.78 -48.58
C PRO A 164 23.02 3.03 -47.61
N GLY A 165 22.50 1.97 -47.00
CA GLY A 165 23.24 1.16 -46.02
C GLY A 165 23.20 1.69 -44.58
N TYR A 166 22.48 2.79 -44.32
CA TYR A 166 22.20 3.27 -42.97
C TYR A 166 20.88 2.68 -42.48
N SER A 167 20.94 1.85 -41.45
CA SER A 167 19.78 1.46 -40.66
C SER A 167 19.90 2.16 -39.30
N PRO A 168 18.89 2.93 -38.87
CA PRO A 168 18.85 3.45 -37.51
C PRO A 168 19.09 2.29 -36.54
N ILE A 169 19.98 2.49 -35.56
CA ILE A 169 20.15 1.51 -34.50
C ILE A 169 18.83 1.47 -33.75
N GLU A 170 18.06 0.40 -33.91
CA GLU A 170 16.98 0.10 -33.00
C GLU A 170 17.60 -0.15 -31.63
N VAL A 171 17.62 0.91 -30.81
CA VAL A 171 17.85 0.74 -29.40
C VAL A 171 16.62 -0.01 -28.91
N ASN A 172 16.73 -1.34 -28.90
CA ASN A 172 15.91 -2.18 -28.04
C ASN A 172 16.29 -1.79 -26.62
N ILE A 173 15.76 -0.64 -26.16
CA ILE A 173 15.44 -0.45 -24.77
C ILE A 173 14.43 -1.56 -24.56
N ASN A 174 14.95 -2.73 -24.17
CA ASN A 174 14.11 -3.83 -23.76
C ASN A 174 13.06 -3.16 -22.88
N LYS A 175 11.78 -3.29 -23.24
CA LYS A 175 10.66 -2.99 -22.34
C LYS A 175 10.71 -3.88 -21.06
N ARG A 176 11.86 -4.49 -20.75
CA ARG A 176 12.28 -4.99 -19.44
C ARG A 176 12.43 -3.81 -18.50
N GLY A 177 11.36 -3.55 -17.76
CA GLY A 177 11.50 -2.99 -16.42
C GLY A 177 11.19 -1.50 -16.24
N ILE A 178 10.75 -0.79 -17.28
CA ILE A 178 10.07 0.50 -17.13
C ILE A 178 8.61 0.38 -17.62
N LYS A 179 7.91 -0.66 -17.15
CA LYS A 179 6.73 -0.28 -16.39
C LYS A 179 7.34 0.19 -15.10
N THR A 180 7.49 1.52 -14.90
CA THR A 180 7.49 2.06 -13.54
C THR A 180 6.49 1.19 -12.79
N SER A 181 6.91 0.46 -11.75
CA SER A 181 5.91 -0.19 -10.90
C SER A 181 4.95 0.93 -10.61
N SER A 182 3.73 0.85 -11.16
CA SER A 182 2.78 1.97 -11.10
C SER A 182 2.83 2.43 -9.65
N THR A 183 3.01 3.71 -9.34
CA THR A 183 3.15 4.17 -7.95
C THR A 183 2.07 3.52 -7.04
N TYR A 184 0.91 3.25 -7.64
CA TYR A 184 -0.13 2.31 -7.20
C TYR A 184 0.34 0.96 -6.62
N PHE A 185 1.08 0.16 -7.39
CA PHE A 185 1.63 -1.14 -6.99
C PHE A 185 2.60 -1.02 -5.80
N GLU A 186 3.53 -0.06 -5.86
CA GLU A 186 4.48 0.16 -4.76
C GLU A 186 3.74 0.57 -3.48
N PHE A 187 2.81 1.51 -3.59
CA PHE A 187 1.99 1.95 -2.47
C PHE A 187 1.18 0.81 -1.85
N ILE A 188 0.52 -0.03 -2.67
CA ILE A 188 -0.32 -1.12 -2.16
C ILE A 188 0.51 -2.20 -1.47
N TYR A 189 1.55 -2.70 -2.12
CA TYR A 189 2.26 -3.89 -1.62
C TYR A 189 3.38 -3.56 -0.64
N VAL A 190 4.00 -2.38 -0.74
CA VAL A 190 5.11 -1.96 0.15
C VAL A 190 4.62 -1.18 1.36
N ALA A 191 3.61 -0.31 1.20
CA ALA A 191 3.11 0.52 2.30
C ALA A 191 1.81 0.00 2.90
N LEU A 192 0.73 -0.03 2.12
CA LEU A 192 -0.62 -0.26 2.62
C LEU A 192 -0.80 -1.66 3.20
N LEU A 193 -0.48 -2.71 2.44
CA LEU A 193 -0.74 -4.09 2.83
C LEU A 193 0.02 -4.46 4.12
N PRO A 194 1.35 -4.26 4.25
CA PRO A 194 2.06 -4.56 5.48
C PRO A 194 1.52 -3.78 6.69
N LEU A 195 1.29 -2.47 6.54
CA LEU A 195 0.78 -1.64 7.63
C LEU A 195 -0.60 -2.11 8.10
N LEU A 196 -1.49 -2.42 7.17
CA LEU A 196 -2.84 -2.87 7.46
C LEU A 196 -2.85 -4.23 8.17
N VAL A 197 -2.09 -5.21 7.68
CA VAL A 197 -2.09 -6.57 8.29
C VAL A 197 -1.37 -6.62 9.63
N PHE A 198 -0.39 -5.73 9.90
CA PHE A 198 0.29 -5.66 11.20
C PHE A 198 -0.42 -4.76 12.23
N THR A 199 -1.35 -3.90 11.83
CA THR A 199 -2.12 -3.06 12.77
C THR A 199 -2.81 -3.88 13.88
N PRO A 200 -3.47 -5.01 13.59
CA PRO A 200 -3.98 -5.94 14.62
C PRO A 200 -2.93 -6.39 15.63
N ALA A 201 -1.72 -6.72 15.16
CA ALA A 201 -0.63 -7.15 16.02
C ALA A 201 -0.18 -6.02 16.96
N PHE A 202 -0.07 -4.79 16.45
CA PHE A 202 0.30 -3.61 17.23
C PHE A 202 -0.72 -3.29 18.32
N ILE A 203 -2.00 -3.36 17.99
CA ILE A 203 -3.09 -3.11 18.95
C ILE A 203 -3.18 -4.22 19.97
N SER A 204 -3.03 -5.48 19.53
CA SER A 204 -3.08 -6.64 20.42
C SER A 204 -2.01 -6.58 21.51
N GLY A 205 -0.82 -6.07 21.20
CA GLY A 205 0.23 -5.85 22.20
C GLY A 205 -0.15 -4.78 23.24
N GLY A 206 -0.92 -3.75 22.89
CA GLY A 206 -1.46 -2.80 23.88
C GLY A 206 -2.63 -3.38 24.67
N LEU A 207 -3.49 -4.14 24.00
CA LEU A 207 -4.67 -4.77 24.58
C LEU A 207 -4.31 -5.79 25.68
N VAL A 208 -3.26 -6.59 25.50
CA VAL A 208 -2.81 -7.51 26.57
C VAL A 208 -2.27 -6.76 27.79
N ILE A 209 -1.73 -5.54 27.60
CA ILE A 209 -1.29 -4.71 28.71
C ILE A 209 -2.48 -4.33 29.55
N ASP A 210 -3.50 -3.78 28.90
CA ASP A 210 -4.73 -3.37 29.55
C ASP A 210 -5.39 -4.55 30.27
N PHE A 211 -5.51 -5.71 29.61
CA PHE A 211 -6.07 -6.93 30.22
C PHE A 211 -5.35 -7.36 31.50
N ILE A 212 -4.03 -7.18 31.58
CA ILE A 212 -3.23 -7.59 32.74
C ILE A 212 -3.22 -6.49 33.81
N THR A 213 -2.96 -5.24 33.43
CA THR A 213 -2.85 -4.12 34.38
C THR A 213 -4.19 -3.74 34.99
N GLU A 214 -5.29 -3.85 34.24
CA GLU A 214 -6.63 -3.58 34.77
C GLU A 214 -6.97 -4.49 35.95
N GLU A 215 -6.55 -5.76 35.91
CA GLU A 215 -6.79 -6.70 37.01
C GLU A 215 -5.98 -6.37 38.27
N PHE A 216 -4.80 -5.77 38.09
CA PHE A 216 -3.99 -5.26 39.20
C PHE A 216 -4.57 -3.97 39.79
N GLU A 217 -4.96 -3.02 38.93
CA GLU A 217 -5.51 -1.73 39.34
C GLU A 217 -6.87 -1.90 40.05
N ARG A 218 -7.73 -2.80 39.56
CA ARG A 218 -9.03 -3.10 40.18
C ARG A 218 -8.95 -4.06 41.37
N LYS A 219 -7.75 -4.55 41.72
CA LYS A 219 -7.52 -5.58 42.76
C LYS A 219 -8.32 -6.87 42.54
N THR A 220 -8.72 -7.16 41.31
CA THR A 220 -9.45 -8.38 40.95
C THR A 220 -8.52 -9.56 40.76
N MET A 221 -7.22 -9.32 40.58
CA MET A 221 -6.20 -10.39 40.51
C MET A 221 -6.20 -11.28 41.76
N GLU A 222 -6.33 -10.71 42.96
CA GLU A 222 -6.37 -11.48 44.21
C GLU A 222 -7.63 -12.36 44.29
N LEU A 223 -8.77 -11.85 43.82
CA LEU A 223 -10.02 -12.61 43.74
C LEU A 223 -9.90 -13.79 42.77
N LEU A 224 -9.21 -13.59 41.63
CA LEU A 224 -8.97 -14.66 40.65
C LEU A 224 -8.01 -15.73 41.20
N LEU A 225 -6.99 -15.33 41.97
CA LEU A 225 -6.06 -16.26 42.61
C LEU A 225 -6.69 -17.04 43.78
N ALA A 226 -7.83 -16.58 44.32
CA ALA A 226 -8.63 -17.35 45.27
C ALA A 226 -9.41 -18.51 44.60
N THR A 227 -9.54 -18.48 43.27
CA THR A 227 -10.05 -19.62 42.49
C THR A 227 -8.94 -20.66 42.30
N PRO A 228 -9.25 -21.92 41.92
CA PRO A 228 -8.21 -22.93 41.68
C PRO A 228 -7.33 -22.65 40.44
N ALA A 229 -7.38 -21.46 39.83
CA ALA A 229 -6.56 -21.07 38.67
C ALA A 229 -5.22 -20.48 39.13
N SER A 230 -4.13 -20.89 38.48
CA SER A 230 -2.82 -20.31 38.72
C SER A 230 -2.67 -18.96 38.02
N MET A 231 -1.72 -18.13 38.47
CA MET A 231 -1.34 -16.89 37.78
C MET A 231 -0.98 -17.15 36.31
N MET A 232 -0.33 -18.29 36.02
CA MET A 232 0.00 -18.71 34.66
C MET A 232 -1.25 -18.97 33.82
N ASP A 233 -2.26 -19.63 34.38
CA ASP A 233 -3.50 -19.94 33.67
C ASP A 233 -4.24 -18.64 33.29
N ILE A 234 -4.23 -17.65 34.19
CA ILE A 234 -4.87 -16.35 33.99
C ILE A 234 -4.15 -15.57 32.87
N VAL A 235 -2.84 -15.42 32.99
CA VAL A 235 -2.03 -14.70 31.99
C VAL A 235 -2.11 -15.39 30.63
N SER A 236 -1.99 -16.72 30.60
CA SER A 236 -2.06 -17.50 29.35
C SER A 236 -3.43 -17.38 28.68
N GLY A 237 -4.51 -17.33 29.46
CA GLY A 237 -5.87 -17.11 28.93
C GLY A 237 -6.01 -15.75 28.26
N LYS A 238 -5.50 -14.69 28.89
CA LYS A 238 -5.52 -13.31 28.34
C LYS A 238 -4.61 -13.15 27.13
N VAL A 239 -3.39 -13.69 27.20
CA VAL A 239 -2.44 -13.74 26.07
C VAL A 239 -3.05 -14.47 24.88
N LEU A 240 -3.72 -15.60 25.10
CA LEU A 240 -4.35 -16.37 24.03
C LEU A 240 -5.42 -15.57 23.29
N VAL A 241 -6.23 -14.79 24.00
CA VAL A 241 -7.26 -13.93 23.39
C VAL A 241 -6.63 -12.83 22.56
N ALA A 242 -5.61 -12.16 23.11
CA ALA A 242 -4.84 -11.17 22.38
C ALA A 242 -4.23 -11.77 21.10
N VAL A 243 -3.49 -12.88 21.19
CA VAL A 243 -2.90 -13.54 20.01
C VAL A 243 -3.96 -13.99 19.00
N ALA A 244 -5.11 -14.50 19.44
CA ALA A 244 -6.15 -15.01 18.54
C ALA A 244 -6.84 -13.91 17.71
N ILE A 245 -6.87 -12.67 18.20
CA ILE A 245 -7.52 -11.57 17.48
C ILE A 245 -6.72 -11.10 16.26
N VAL A 246 -5.40 -11.25 16.33
CA VAL A 246 -4.46 -10.84 15.28
C VAL A 246 -4.76 -11.53 13.94
N PRO A 247 -4.77 -12.87 13.83
CA PRO A 247 -5.10 -13.54 12.57
C PRO A 247 -6.55 -13.29 12.15
N LEU A 248 -7.48 -13.17 13.09
CA LEU A 248 -8.89 -12.93 12.74
C LEU A 248 -9.07 -11.60 12.01
N GLN A 249 -8.45 -10.53 12.51
CA GLN A 249 -8.49 -9.21 11.88
C GLN A 249 -7.65 -9.17 10.60
N ALA A 250 -6.43 -9.72 10.62
CA ALA A 250 -5.58 -9.77 9.42
C ALA A 250 -6.25 -10.55 8.28
N PHE A 251 -6.94 -11.64 8.60
CA PHE A 251 -7.76 -12.39 7.64
C PHE A 251 -8.87 -11.51 7.04
N ALA A 252 -9.61 -10.78 7.88
CA ALA A 252 -10.66 -9.88 7.41
C ALA A 252 -10.11 -8.79 6.48
N TRP A 253 -8.96 -8.20 6.81
CA TRP A 253 -8.28 -7.21 5.96
C TRP A 253 -7.83 -7.78 4.64
N MET A 254 -7.21 -8.95 4.63
CA MET A 254 -6.78 -9.59 3.38
C MET A 254 -7.98 -10.01 2.51
N MET A 255 -9.08 -10.47 3.10
CA MET A 255 -10.32 -10.76 2.36
C MET A 255 -10.91 -9.51 1.72
N LEU A 256 -10.92 -8.39 2.44
CA LEU A 256 -11.35 -7.10 1.91
C LEU A 256 -10.46 -6.63 0.76
N MET A 257 -9.14 -6.77 0.90
CA MET A 257 -8.19 -6.44 -0.17
C MET A 257 -8.45 -7.31 -1.42
N GLY A 258 -8.74 -8.60 -1.22
CA GLY A 258 -9.17 -9.49 -2.30
C GLY A 258 -10.47 -9.04 -2.97
N ALA A 259 -11.47 -8.58 -2.20
CA ALA A 259 -12.71 -8.01 -2.72
C ALA A 259 -12.47 -6.70 -3.51
N ASN A 260 -11.40 -5.98 -3.21
CA ASN A 260 -10.92 -4.79 -3.94
C ASN A 260 -10.03 -5.14 -5.15
N MET A 261 -10.04 -6.40 -5.62
CA MET A 261 -9.26 -6.89 -6.76
C MET A 261 -7.72 -6.85 -6.56
N ILE A 262 -7.25 -6.82 -5.31
CA ILE A 262 -5.81 -6.90 -4.99
C ILE A 262 -5.41 -8.38 -4.84
N VAL A 263 -4.53 -8.85 -5.72
CA VAL A 263 -4.11 -10.25 -5.77
C VAL A 263 -3.03 -10.54 -4.73
N ILE A 264 -3.36 -11.36 -3.73
CA ILE A 264 -2.41 -11.82 -2.70
C ILE A 264 -2.04 -13.27 -2.98
N ARG A 265 -0.78 -13.56 -3.35
CA ARG A 265 -0.36 -14.93 -3.69
C ARG A 265 -0.26 -15.85 -2.46
N ASN A 266 0.54 -15.48 -1.46
CA ASN A 266 0.84 -16.34 -0.31
C ASN A 266 -0.01 -16.00 0.91
N PHE A 267 -1.33 -16.07 0.78
CA PHE A 267 -2.29 -15.66 1.80
C PHE A 267 -2.04 -16.29 3.18
N PHE A 268 -1.91 -17.62 3.25
CA PHE A 268 -1.71 -18.34 4.51
C PHE A 268 -0.35 -18.05 5.16
N SER A 269 0.71 -17.91 4.36
CA SER A 269 2.04 -17.58 4.87
C SER A 269 2.07 -16.19 5.50
N ILE A 270 1.38 -15.22 4.90
CA ILE A 270 1.23 -13.88 5.48
C ILE A 270 0.49 -13.95 6.81
N LEU A 271 -0.64 -14.68 6.86
CA LEU A 271 -1.40 -14.88 8.09
C LEU A 271 -0.52 -15.48 9.20
N MET A 272 0.31 -16.47 8.86
CA MET A 272 1.22 -17.11 9.80
C MET A 272 2.30 -16.14 10.30
N VAL A 273 2.95 -15.40 9.41
CA VAL A 273 3.96 -14.38 9.79
C VAL A 273 3.35 -13.34 10.72
N VAL A 274 2.19 -12.78 10.36
CA VAL A 274 1.50 -11.76 11.16
C VAL A 274 1.11 -12.31 12.53
N THR A 275 0.64 -13.56 12.60
CA THR A 275 0.33 -14.23 13.87
C THR A 275 1.56 -14.42 14.73
N LEU A 276 2.69 -14.85 14.15
CA LEU A 276 3.94 -15.06 14.88
C LEU A 276 4.49 -13.75 15.45
N ILE A 277 4.50 -12.69 14.64
CA ILE A 277 4.94 -11.36 15.09
C ILE A 277 3.97 -10.80 16.14
N GLY A 278 2.66 -10.96 15.94
CA GLY A 278 1.66 -10.61 16.95
C GLY A 278 1.87 -11.34 18.27
N ALA A 279 2.16 -12.64 18.23
CA ALA A 279 2.50 -13.41 19.42
C ALA A 279 3.75 -12.89 20.11
N ILE A 280 4.82 -12.57 19.37
CA ILE A 280 6.04 -11.97 19.91
C ILE A 280 5.74 -10.66 20.64
N LEU A 281 5.00 -9.75 20.00
CA LEU A 281 4.65 -8.45 20.59
C LEU A 281 3.78 -8.63 21.84
N VAL A 282 2.76 -9.49 21.79
CA VAL A 282 1.90 -9.79 22.94
C VAL A 282 2.69 -10.40 24.09
N LEU A 283 3.64 -11.30 23.83
CA LEU A 283 4.47 -11.90 24.87
C LEU A 283 5.40 -10.87 25.52
N ILE A 284 6.03 -9.99 24.72
CA ILE A 284 6.84 -8.87 25.24
C ILE A 284 5.98 -7.97 26.11
N SER A 285 4.82 -7.55 25.62
CA SER A 285 3.87 -6.73 26.37
C SER A 285 3.44 -7.38 27.67
N SER A 286 3.12 -8.67 27.64
CA SER A 286 2.73 -9.44 28.83
C SER A 286 3.85 -9.43 29.90
N MET A 287 5.11 -9.61 29.50
CA MET A 287 6.24 -9.52 30.43
C MET A 287 6.35 -8.12 31.07
N ILE A 288 6.19 -7.06 30.27
CA ILE A 288 6.24 -5.68 30.74
C ILE A 288 5.12 -5.45 31.76
N SER A 289 3.88 -5.81 31.44
CA SER A 289 2.72 -5.61 32.32
C SER A 289 2.84 -6.33 33.65
N ILE A 290 3.34 -7.56 33.65
CA ILE A 290 3.54 -8.34 34.88
C ILE A 290 4.67 -7.75 35.73
N SER A 291 5.67 -7.16 35.09
CA SER A 291 6.84 -6.57 35.75
C SER A 291 6.48 -5.25 36.44
N PHE A 292 5.89 -4.31 35.70
CA PHE A 292 5.64 -2.94 36.15
C PHE A 292 4.28 -2.76 36.86
N ARG A 293 3.26 -3.54 36.51
CA ARG A 293 1.89 -3.51 37.10
C ARG A 293 1.18 -2.15 37.05
N ASP A 294 1.72 -1.21 36.30
CA ASP A 294 1.14 0.12 36.06
C ASP A 294 0.81 0.24 34.57
N ARG A 295 -0.43 0.63 34.26
CA ARG A 295 -0.90 0.75 32.87
C ARG A 295 -0.09 1.78 32.09
N GLY A 296 0.12 2.96 32.64
CA GLY A 296 0.81 4.06 31.96
C GLY A 296 2.26 3.75 31.62
N VAL A 297 3.02 3.24 32.61
CA VAL A 297 4.42 2.85 32.42
C VAL A 297 4.53 1.69 31.43
N SER A 298 3.65 0.69 31.52
CA SER A 298 3.69 -0.46 30.63
C SER A 298 3.39 -0.09 29.18
N GLN A 299 2.38 0.76 28.94
CA GLN A 299 2.04 1.25 27.60
C GLN A 299 3.14 2.14 27.00
N LEU A 300 3.79 2.98 27.82
CA LEU A 300 4.89 3.82 27.36
C LEU A 300 6.10 2.97 26.96
N LEU A 301 6.48 1.97 27.76
CA LEU A 301 7.59 1.07 27.42
C LEU A 301 7.27 0.23 26.18
N TYR A 302 6.04 -0.28 26.08
CA TYR A 302 5.61 -1.01 24.89
C TYR A 302 5.65 -0.14 23.64
N SER A 303 5.13 1.09 23.67
CA SER A 303 5.14 1.98 22.50
C SER A 303 6.57 2.35 22.09
N MET A 304 7.47 2.60 23.03
CA MET A 304 8.89 2.83 22.74
C MET A 304 9.56 1.62 22.08
N ILE A 305 9.34 0.42 22.61
CA ILE A 305 9.86 -0.83 22.02
C ILE A 305 9.26 -1.07 20.64
N LEU A 306 7.96 -0.84 20.47
CA LEU A 306 7.26 -1.03 19.21
C LEU A 306 7.80 -0.08 18.14
N ILE A 307 7.94 1.21 18.44
CA ILE A 307 8.51 2.20 17.52
C ILE A 307 9.95 1.82 17.16
N PHE A 308 10.76 1.40 18.14
CA PHE A 308 12.12 0.96 17.88
C PHE A 308 12.17 -0.26 16.95
N LEU A 309 11.35 -1.30 17.21
CA LEU A 309 11.28 -2.49 16.36
C LEU A 309 10.77 -2.15 14.95
N PHE A 310 9.80 -1.25 14.84
CA PHE A 310 9.27 -0.77 13.57
C PHE A 310 10.34 -0.02 12.76
N MET A 311 11.09 0.89 13.40
CA MET A 311 12.19 1.61 12.77
C MET A 311 13.32 0.64 12.36
N ALA A 312 13.69 -0.27 13.25
CA ALA A 312 14.71 -1.28 12.98
C ALA A 312 14.33 -2.20 11.82
N SER A 313 13.03 -2.44 11.61
CA SER A 313 12.52 -3.20 10.46
C SER A 313 12.94 -2.59 9.11
N TYR A 314 13.17 -1.29 9.01
CA TYR A 314 13.64 -0.68 7.75
C TYR A 314 15.12 -0.88 7.49
N LEU A 315 15.91 -1.24 8.50
CA LEU A 315 17.35 -1.47 8.37
C LEU A 315 17.69 -2.84 7.78
N PHE A 316 16.76 -3.80 7.85
CA PHE A 316 16.99 -5.18 7.42
C PHE A 316 16.17 -5.50 6.17
N THR A 317 16.84 -6.05 5.15
CA THR A 317 16.20 -6.50 3.92
C THR A 317 15.12 -7.56 4.18
N ASN A 318 15.31 -8.44 5.16
CA ASN A 318 14.37 -9.52 5.49
C ASN A 318 13.58 -9.24 6.76
N SER A 319 13.13 -8.00 6.93
CA SER A 319 12.31 -7.61 8.05
C SER A 319 10.85 -8.09 7.93
N PRO A 320 10.06 -8.12 9.03
CA PRO A 320 8.68 -8.60 8.98
C PRO A 320 7.80 -7.85 7.97
N LEU A 321 7.95 -6.53 7.87
CA LEU A 321 7.24 -5.69 6.92
C LEU A 321 7.59 -6.08 5.47
N ASN A 322 8.88 -6.18 5.15
CA ASN A 322 9.31 -6.55 3.80
C ASN A 322 8.99 -8.02 3.47
N LEU A 323 9.02 -8.92 4.45
CA LEU A 323 8.65 -10.32 4.26
C LEU A 323 7.20 -10.45 3.79
N VAL A 324 6.28 -9.68 4.38
CA VAL A 324 4.86 -9.63 3.95
C VAL A 324 4.73 -9.08 2.53
N THR A 325 5.46 -8.01 2.18
CA THR A 325 5.50 -7.48 0.81
C THR A 325 6.01 -8.53 -0.19
N ARG A 326 7.13 -9.19 0.10
CA ARG A 326 7.69 -10.23 -0.78
C ARG A 326 6.78 -11.45 -0.90
N LEU A 327 6.10 -11.85 0.19
CA LEU A 327 5.12 -12.93 0.19
C LEU A 327 3.86 -12.58 -0.62
N SER A 328 3.36 -11.35 -0.51
CA SER A 328 2.15 -10.92 -1.25
C SER A 328 2.37 -10.93 -2.76
N ILE A 329 3.53 -10.43 -3.21
CA ILE A 329 3.93 -10.40 -4.63
C ILE A 329 4.41 -11.77 -5.13
N GLY A 330 4.85 -12.65 -4.23
CA GLY A 330 5.39 -13.97 -4.55
C GLY A 330 6.84 -13.93 -5.06
N SER A 331 7.62 -12.92 -4.66
CA SER A 331 9.04 -12.78 -5.04
C SER A 331 10.00 -13.58 -4.15
N ILE A 332 9.52 -14.12 -3.03
CA ILE A 332 10.32 -14.93 -2.10
C ILE A 332 10.18 -16.42 -2.39
N GLY A 333 11.30 -17.15 -2.33
CA GLY A 333 11.31 -18.61 -2.43
C GLY A 333 10.67 -19.27 -1.21
N THR A 334 10.05 -20.44 -1.40
CA THR A 334 9.40 -21.20 -0.31
C THR A 334 10.37 -21.55 0.81
N ALA A 335 11.60 -21.95 0.49
CA ALA A 335 12.65 -22.25 1.46
C ALA A 335 13.02 -21.04 2.33
N GLU A 336 13.23 -19.88 1.72
CA GLU A 336 13.57 -18.64 2.44
C GLU A 336 12.42 -18.21 3.36
N SER A 337 11.18 -18.24 2.87
CA SER A 337 10.02 -17.89 3.70
C SER A 337 9.85 -18.82 4.91
N THR A 338 10.09 -20.12 4.72
CA THR A 338 9.97 -21.13 5.79
C THR A 338 11.06 -20.95 6.84
N LEU A 339 12.27 -20.60 6.43
CA LEU A 339 13.38 -20.31 7.33
C LEU A 339 13.03 -19.12 8.25
N TRP A 340 12.56 -18.01 7.69
CA TRP A 340 12.18 -16.83 8.49
C TRP A 340 11.00 -17.12 9.42
N MET A 341 9.98 -17.83 8.95
CA MET A 341 8.87 -18.28 9.80
C MET A 341 9.37 -19.20 10.94
N GLY A 342 10.34 -20.06 10.66
CA GLY A 342 11.00 -20.90 11.66
C GLY A 342 11.74 -20.07 12.73
N ILE A 343 12.49 -19.06 12.32
CA ILE A 343 13.16 -18.13 13.25
C ILE A 343 12.14 -17.42 14.14
N TYR A 344 11.08 -16.85 13.57
CA TYR A 344 10.04 -16.18 14.38
C TYR A 344 9.33 -17.15 15.32
N THR A 345 9.13 -18.40 14.91
CA THR A 345 8.58 -19.44 15.78
C THR A 345 9.50 -19.72 16.97
N LEU A 346 10.82 -19.85 16.74
CA LEU A 346 11.79 -20.03 17.82
C LEU A 346 11.82 -18.84 18.78
N VAL A 347 11.77 -17.61 18.25
CA VAL A 347 11.71 -16.38 19.07
C VAL A 347 10.43 -16.35 19.91
N ALA A 348 9.27 -16.66 19.31
CA ALA A 348 8.00 -16.73 20.02
C ALA A 348 8.01 -17.80 21.13
N LEU A 349 8.59 -18.97 20.88
CA LEU A 349 8.73 -20.04 21.87
C LEU A 349 9.68 -19.63 23.01
N ALA A 350 10.83 -19.03 22.68
CA ALA A 350 11.78 -18.54 23.68
C ALA A 350 11.14 -17.48 24.59
N LEU A 351 10.41 -16.53 24.00
CA LEU A 351 9.63 -15.54 24.75
C LEU A 351 8.54 -16.19 25.59
N GLY A 352 7.83 -17.19 25.08
CA GLY A 352 6.81 -17.92 25.83
C GLY A 352 7.39 -18.60 27.08
N ILE A 353 8.57 -19.22 26.95
CA ILE A 353 9.31 -19.84 28.07
C ILE A 353 9.76 -18.77 29.06
N LEU A 354 10.28 -17.64 28.59
CA LEU A 354 10.70 -16.52 29.44
C LEU A 354 9.52 -15.90 30.20
N THR A 355 8.36 -15.75 29.58
CA THR A 355 7.15 -15.25 30.23
C THR A 355 6.73 -16.23 31.32
N ALA A 356 6.76 -17.52 31.00
CA ALA A 356 6.44 -18.57 31.96
C ALA A 356 7.40 -18.56 33.17
N ALA A 357 8.71 -18.41 32.92
CA ALA A 357 9.71 -18.31 33.98
C ALA A 357 9.53 -17.05 34.84
N THR A 358 9.19 -15.93 34.22
CA THR A 358 8.95 -14.64 34.91
C THR A 358 7.75 -14.72 35.83
N VAL A 359 6.65 -15.32 35.38
CA VAL A 359 5.45 -15.56 36.19
C VAL A 359 5.77 -16.48 37.36
N LYS A 360 6.45 -17.60 37.09
CA LYS A 360 6.81 -18.59 38.11
C LYS A 360 7.68 -17.98 39.22
N ARG A 361 8.73 -17.25 38.84
CA ARG A 361 9.66 -16.62 39.79
C ARG A 361 8.97 -15.61 40.73
N LYS A 362 7.92 -14.94 40.25
CA LYS A 362 7.24 -13.87 41.00
C LYS A 362 6.08 -14.37 41.87
N TYR A 363 5.55 -15.57 41.61
CA TYR A 363 4.32 -16.08 42.25
C TYR A 363 4.39 -17.49 42.86
N ASP A 364 5.37 -18.33 42.53
CA ASP A 364 5.56 -19.65 43.20
C ASP A 364 6.53 -19.58 44.40
N ASN A 365 7.17 -18.43 44.65
CA ASN A 365 8.12 -18.21 45.75
C ASN A 365 7.52 -17.46 46.97
N ASN A 366 6.20 -17.28 46.98
CA ASN A 366 5.39 -16.86 48.14
C ASN A 366 4.31 -17.92 48.37
#